data_AF-A0A482Y915-F1
#
_entry.id   AF-A0A482Y915-F1
#
_cell.length_a   1.000
_cell.length_b   1.000
_cell.length_c   1.000
_cell.angle_alpha   90.00
_cell.angle_beta   90.00
_cell.angle_gamma   90.00
#
_symmetry.space_group_name_H-M   'P 1'
#
loop_
_entity.id
_entity.type
_entity.pdbx_description
1 polymer ?
#
loop_
_entity_poly.entity_id
_entity_poly.type
_entity_poly.pdbx_seq_one_letter_code
_entity_poly.pdbx_strand_id
1 'polypeptide(L)'
;MKTVTKLGLGLLVVGAAILAASSGAFDSMAADRGIGVETAPDADAYVGLDYPNADQNRVIRLQSSSSDRLDFNWNEFRLYYVYENVEVTIITDQTASNELFVKDLRVERDGDDITDDIEKDAAGDSLRVVTGDFRCPALFGSQISSSTNLMVSLEVSNGAGTFSTTLDRKVTVKCISD
;
A
#
# COMPACT_ATOMS: atom_id res chain seq x y z
N MET A 1 19.83 -37.73 70.54
CA MET A 1 19.53 -38.06 69.11
C MET A 1 18.30 -37.35 68.52
N LYS A 2 17.60 -36.42 69.20
CA LYS A 2 16.36 -35.78 68.66
C LYS A 2 16.52 -34.31 68.20
N THR A 3 17.70 -33.71 68.33
CA THR A 3 17.95 -32.28 68.02
C THR A 3 18.66 -32.08 66.68
N VAL A 4 19.52 -33.01 66.25
CA VAL A 4 20.24 -32.91 64.96
C VAL A 4 19.30 -33.11 63.76
N THR A 5 18.27 -33.93 63.90
CA THR A 5 17.28 -34.22 62.84
C THR A 5 16.34 -33.05 62.55
N LYS A 6 16.12 -32.14 63.52
CA LYS A 6 15.25 -30.97 63.33
C LYS A 6 15.93 -29.82 62.57
N LEU A 7 17.25 -29.71 62.69
CA LEU A 7 18.06 -28.73 61.96
C LEU A 7 18.21 -29.08 60.47
N GLY A 8 18.35 -30.37 60.14
CA GLY A 8 18.43 -30.84 58.76
C GLY A 8 17.14 -30.65 57.96
N LEU A 9 15.98 -30.83 58.58
CA LEU A 9 14.68 -30.65 57.92
C LEU A 9 14.37 -29.17 57.63
N GLY A 10 14.79 -28.25 58.50
CA GLY A 10 14.60 -26.81 58.32
C GLY A 10 15.41 -26.25 57.14
N LEU A 11 16.65 -26.72 56.95
CA LEU A 11 17.52 -26.28 55.85
C LEU A 11 17.02 -26.77 54.48
N LEU A 12 16.37 -27.94 54.43
CA LEU A 12 15.85 -28.52 53.19
C LEU A 12 14.60 -27.77 52.68
N VAL A 13 13.74 -27.28 53.58
CA VAL A 13 12.57 -26.46 53.22
C VAL A 13 12.97 -25.07 52.73
N VAL A 14 14.00 -24.46 53.34
CA VAL A 14 14.53 -23.15 52.87
C VAL A 14 15.24 -23.29 51.53
N GLY A 15 15.97 -24.38 51.29
CA GLY A 15 16.60 -24.66 50.00
C GLY A 15 15.60 -24.87 48.85
N ALA A 16 14.47 -25.55 49.12
CA ALA A 16 13.42 -25.73 48.13
C ALA A 16 12.64 -24.43 47.82
N ALA A 17 12.49 -23.54 48.81
CA ALA A 17 11.83 -22.25 48.62
C ALA A 17 12.66 -21.28 47.75
N ILE A 18 14.00 -21.35 47.82
CA ILE A 18 14.90 -20.52 46.99
C ILE A 18 14.88 -20.98 45.52
N LEU A 19 14.74 -22.28 45.25
CA LEU A 19 14.66 -22.83 43.89
C LEU A 19 13.30 -22.59 43.21
N ALA A 20 12.22 -22.41 43.97
CA ALA A 20 10.90 -22.06 43.43
C ALA A 20 10.76 -20.56 43.12
N ALA A 21 11.61 -19.70 43.70
CA ALA A 21 11.64 -18.26 43.43
C ALA A 21 12.60 -17.86 42.30
N SER A 22 13.48 -18.76 41.84
CA SER A 22 14.43 -18.49 40.75
C SER A 22 13.89 -18.79 39.35
N SER A 23 12.63 -19.23 39.23
CA SER A 23 11.95 -19.34 37.93
C SER A 23 11.60 -17.98 37.30
N GLY A 24 11.88 -16.86 37.99
CA GLY A 24 11.78 -15.50 37.45
C GLY A 24 13.04 -14.96 36.77
N ALA A 25 14.15 -15.74 36.69
CA ALA A 25 15.42 -15.28 36.13
C ALA A 25 15.68 -15.73 34.67
N PHE A 26 14.69 -16.34 34.03
CA PHE A 26 14.54 -16.21 32.57
C PHE A 26 13.55 -15.07 32.31
N ASP A 27 13.79 -13.91 32.91
CA ASP A 27 13.24 -12.69 32.35
C ASP A 27 13.89 -12.58 30.98
N SER A 28 13.06 -12.81 29.97
CA SER A 28 13.41 -12.63 28.58
C SER A 28 14.04 -11.25 28.46
N MET A 29 15.37 -11.21 28.36
CA MET A 29 15.99 -10.29 27.42
C MET A 29 15.54 -10.74 26.03
N ALA A 30 14.23 -10.65 25.76
CA ALA A 30 13.73 -10.21 24.49
C ALA A 30 14.37 -8.85 24.34
N ALA A 31 15.58 -8.85 23.78
CA ALA A 31 16.13 -7.66 23.17
C ALA A 31 15.00 -7.19 22.26
N ASP A 32 14.33 -6.13 22.70
CA ASP A 32 13.33 -5.41 21.93
C ASP A 32 14.09 -4.81 20.75
N ARG A 33 14.40 -5.67 19.79
CA ARG A 33 14.69 -5.33 18.42
C ARG A 33 13.34 -5.21 17.73
N GLY A 34 12.42 -4.47 18.34
CA GLY A 34 11.40 -3.74 17.61
C GLY A 34 12.13 -2.81 16.67
N ILE A 35 12.49 -3.33 15.49
CA ILE A 35 12.81 -2.49 14.35
C ILE A 35 11.48 -1.81 14.06
N GLY A 36 11.31 -0.60 14.59
CA GLY A 36 10.24 0.28 14.18
C GLY A 36 10.41 0.52 12.70
N VAL A 37 9.67 -0.23 11.88
CA VAL A 37 9.54 0.05 10.46
C VAL A 37 8.63 1.26 10.39
N GLU A 38 9.20 2.44 10.59
CA GLU A 38 8.51 3.68 10.33
C GLU A 38 8.34 3.81 8.82
N THR A 39 7.10 3.87 8.37
CA THR A 39 6.80 4.13 6.97
C THR A 39 7.17 5.60 6.71
N ALA A 40 8.28 5.82 6.01
CA ALA A 40 8.65 7.16 5.59
C ALA A 40 7.55 7.71 4.65
N PRO A 41 7.24 9.01 4.74
CA PRO A 41 6.36 9.66 3.77
C PRO A 41 6.96 9.54 2.37
N ASP A 42 6.10 9.44 1.35
CA ASP A 42 6.51 9.23 -0.06
C ASP A 42 7.48 10.33 -0.57
N ALA A 43 7.49 11.51 0.05
CA ALA A 43 8.35 12.64 -0.32
C ALA A 43 9.84 12.44 0.01
N ASP A 44 10.17 11.55 0.96
CA ASP A 44 11.53 11.28 1.39
C ASP A 44 12.00 9.87 0.96
N ALA A 45 11.22 9.19 0.13
CA ALA A 45 11.52 7.85 -0.35
C ALA A 45 12.46 7.89 -1.57
N TYR A 46 13.33 6.90 -1.72
CA TYR A 46 14.16 6.76 -2.93
C TYR A 46 13.35 6.60 -4.22
N VAL A 47 12.09 6.17 -4.09
CA VAL A 47 11.12 6.11 -5.18
C VAL A 47 10.07 7.17 -4.93
N GLY A 48 10.01 8.16 -5.82
CA GLY A 48 8.99 9.20 -5.78
C GLY A 48 7.70 8.70 -6.41
N LEU A 49 6.58 8.93 -5.73
CA LEU A 49 5.25 8.72 -6.28
C LEU A 49 4.49 10.04 -6.29
N ASP A 50 4.06 10.44 -7.49
CA ASP A 50 3.14 11.56 -7.67
C ASP A 50 1.76 11.04 -8.12
N TYR A 51 0.72 11.78 -7.76
CA TYR A 51 -0.69 11.44 -8.04
C TYR A 51 -1.41 12.68 -8.60
N PRO A 52 -1.11 13.07 -9.85
CA PRO A 52 -1.47 14.39 -10.39
C PRO A 52 -2.98 14.67 -10.40
N ASN A 53 -3.79 13.63 -10.62
CA ASN A 53 -5.25 13.73 -10.66
C ASN A 53 -5.94 13.39 -9.33
N ALA A 54 -5.18 13.11 -8.27
CA ALA A 54 -5.73 12.68 -6.98
C ALA A 54 -5.65 13.79 -5.93
N ASP A 55 -6.54 13.73 -4.94
CA ASP A 55 -6.40 14.58 -3.75
C ASP A 55 -5.32 14.08 -2.78
N GLN A 56 -5.19 14.77 -1.65
CA GLN A 56 -4.27 14.41 -0.55
C GLN A 56 -4.50 13.00 0.02
N ASN A 57 -5.66 12.40 -0.22
CA ASN A 57 -6.01 11.04 0.21
C ASN A 57 -5.88 10.02 -0.93
N ARG A 58 -5.24 10.39 -2.04
CA ARG A 58 -5.10 9.57 -3.26
C ARG A 58 -6.46 9.17 -3.84
N VAL A 59 -7.41 10.09 -3.82
CA VAL A 59 -8.73 9.92 -4.43
C VAL A 59 -8.84 10.76 -5.71
N ILE A 60 -8.95 10.08 -6.85
CA ILE A 60 -9.26 10.66 -8.15
C ILE A 60 -10.77 10.82 -8.25
N ARG A 61 -11.25 12.04 -8.52
CA ARG A 61 -12.67 12.37 -8.62
C ARG A 61 -13.04 12.69 -10.06
N LEU A 62 -13.80 11.79 -10.66
CA LEU A 62 -14.30 11.91 -12.02
C LEU A 62 -15.65 12.62 -11.98
N GLN A 63 -15.71 13.84 -12.51
CA GLN A 63 -16.93 14.64 -12.62
C GLN A 63 -17.44 14.59 -14.06
N SER A 64 -18.76 14.50 -14.24
CA SER A 64 -19.36 14.46 -15.59
C SER A 64 -18.90 15.59 -16.50
N SER A 65 -18.66 16.77 -15.93
CA SER A 65 -18.18 17.96 -16.64
C SER A 65 -16.77 17.83 -17.22
N SER A 66 -15.96 16.89 -16.71
CA SER A 66 -14.60 16.62 -17.17
C SER A 66 -14.50 15.31 -17.96
N SER A 67 -15.63 14.73 -18.39
CA SER A 67 -15.61 13.54 -19.25
C SER A 67 -15.13 13.88 -20.66
N ASP A 68 -14.40 12.98 -21.29
CA ASP A 68 -13.98 13.13 -22.69
C ASP A 68 -15.13 12.86 -23.66
N ARG A 69 -15.99 11.90 -23.32
CA ARG A 69 -17.19 11.59 -24.11
C ARG A 69 -18.28 10.90 -23.30
N LEU A 70 -19.46 10.85 -23.91
CA LEU A 70 -20.56 9.97 -23.53
C LEU A 70 -20.59 8.75 -24.46
N ASP A 71 -20.68 7.56 -23.89
CA ASP A 71 -20.83 6.29 -24.60
C ASP A 71 -22.17 5.62 -24.23
N PHE A 72 -22.78 4.94 -25.20
CA PHE A 72 -24.02 4.18 -24.99
C PHE A 72 -23.78 2.70 -25.28
N ASN A 73 -23.86 1.88 -24.23
CA ASN A 73 -23.77 0.44 -24.38
C ASN A 73 -25.14 -0.13 -24.75
N TRP A 74 -25.29 -0.52 -26.02
CA TRP A 74 -26.53 -1.12 -26.56
C TRP A 74 -26.90 -2.46 -25.91
N ASN A 75 -25.94 -3.22 -25.38
CA ASN A 75 -26.21 -4.51 -24.76
C ASN A 75 -26.83 -4.36 -23.37
N GLU A 76 -26.48 -3.27 -22.67
CA GLU A 76 -26.95 -3.00 -21.30
C GLU A 76 -28.02 -1.91 -21.22
N PHE A 77 -28.29 -1.22 -22.33
CA PHE A 77 -29.13 -0.02 -22.39
C PHE A 77 -28.72 1.03 -21.35
N ARG A 78 -27.41 1.24 -21.18
CA ARG A 78 -26.84 2.20 -20.23
C ARG A 78 -25.94 3.22 -20.92
N LEU A 79 -25.95 4.44 -20.38
CA LEU A 79 -25.04 5.51 -20.75
C LEU A 79 -23.85 5.51 -19.78
N TYR A 80 -22.68 5.88 -20.29
CA TYR A 80 -21.44 6.00 -19.53
C TYR A 80 -20.73 7.31 -19.88
N TYR A 81 -20.23 8.00 -18.87
CA TYR A 81 -19.23 9.05 -19.02
C TYR A 81 -17.86 8.38 -19.09
N VAL A 82 -17.11 8.62 -20.16
CA VAL A 82 -15.79 8.02 -20.41
C VAL A 82 -14.70 9.04 -20.12
N TYR A 83 -13.66 8.58 -19.45
CA TYR A 83 -12.46 9.33 -19.11
C TYR A 83 -11.26 8.54 -19.64
N GLU A 84 -10.51 9.11 -20.56
CA GLU A 84 -9.39 8.47 -21.24
C GLU A 84 -8.07 9.04 -20.71
N ASN A 85 -7.04 8.21 -20.61
CA ASN A 85 -5.67 8.60 -20.24
C ASN A 85 -5.55 9.34 -18.89
N VAL A 86 -6.36 8.95 -17.90
CA VAL A 86 -6.27 9.57 -16.56
C VAL A 86 -5.01 9.08 -15.87
N GLU A 87 -4.05 9.97 -15.64
CA GLU A 87 -2.81 9.65 -14.91
C GLU A 87 -3.13 9.30 -13.45
N VAL A 88 -2.93 8.03 -13.10
CA VAL A 88 -3.18 7.46 -11.77
C VAL A 88 -2.00 7.72 -10.86
N THR A 89 -0.79 7.40 -11.32
CA THR A 89 0.45 7.70 -10.59
C THR A 89 1.65 7.81 -11.52
N ILE A 90 2.57 8.70 -11.17
CA ILE A 90 3.86 8.88 -11.83
C ILE A 90 4.95 8.40 -10.87
N ILE A 91 5.78 7.47 -11.33
CA ILE A 91 6.85 6.83 -10.56
C ILE A 91 8.18 7.43 -11.01
N THR A 92 8.94 8.00 -10.09
CA THR A 92 10.22 8.68 -10.35
C THR A 92 11.35 8.11 -9.50
N ASP A 93 12.57 8.18 -10.02
CA ASP A 93 13.78 7.91 -9.24
C ASP A 93 14.16 9.20 -8.49
N GLN A 94 14.25 9.11 -7.16
CA GLN A 94 14.70 10.22 -6.31
C GLN A 94 16.11 9.99 -5.76
N THR A 95 16.82 8.96 -6.21
CA THR A 95 18.21 8.73 -5.86
C THR A 95 19.11 9.74 -6.58
N ALA A 96 20.22 10.12 -5.94
CA ALA A 96 21.22 10.99 -6.58
C ALA A 96 21.86 10.35 -7.83
N SER A 97 21.80 9.02 -7.94
CA SER A 97 22.39 8.22 -9.02
C SER A 97 21.50 8.13 -10.27
N ASN A 98 20.17 8.25 -10.15
CA ASN A 98 19.23 7.98 -11.24
C ASN A 98 19.42 6.59 -11.89
N GLU A 99 19.71 5.58 -11.06
CA GLU A 99 20.04 4.21 -11.49
C GLU A 99 18.97 3.18 -11.10
N LEU A 100 17.85 3.62 -10.51
CA LEU A 100 16.73 2.74 -10.25
C LEU A 100 16.02 2.39 -11.56
N PHE A 101 15.56 1.16 -11.65
CA PHE A 101 14.66 0.72 -12.70
C PHE A 101 13.54 -0.14 -12.11
N VAL A 102 12.41 -0.15 -12.80
CA VAL A 102 11.25 -0.96 -12.43
C VAL A 102 11.48 -2.40 -12.88
N LYS A 103 11.55 -3.31 -11.92
CA LYS A 103 11.61 -4.77 -12.17
C LYS A 103 10.23 -5.34 -12.45
N ASP A 104 9.26 -4.95 -11.64
CA ASP A 104 7.88 -5.40 -11.75
C ASP A 104 6.91 -4.26 -11.38
N LEU A 105 5.81 -4.17 -12.12
CA LEU A 105 4.75 -3.21 -11.88
C LEU A 105 3.40 -3.87 -12.17
N ARG A 106 2.64 -4.06 -11.10
CA ARG A 106 1.31 -4.67 -11.11
C ARG A 106 0.28 -3.67 -10.64
N VAL A 107 -0.88 -3.71 -11.27
CA VAL A 107 -2.03 -2.92 -10.86
C VAL A 107 -3.20 -3.87 -10.74
N GLU A 108 -3.66 -4.07 -9.52
CA GLU A 108 -4.82 -4.89 -9.21
C GLU A 108 -6.03 -3.99 -8.97
N ARG A 109 -7.20 -4.46 -9.37
CA ARG A 109 -8.46 -3.71 -9.28
C ARG A 109 -9.35 -4.35 -8.22
N ASP A 110 -9.94 -3.52 -7.37
CA ASP A 110 -10.88 -3.95 -6.33
C ASP A 110 -12.02 -2.93 -6.16
N GLY A 111 -13.24 -3.33 -6.49
CA GLY A 111 -14.44 -2.49 -6.37
C GLY A 111 -15.37 -2.61 -7.57
N ASP A 112 -16.04 -1.51 -7.91
CA ASP A 112 -16.97 -1.46 -9.03
C ASP A 112 -16.24 -1.59 -10.38
N ASP A 113 -16.96 -2.08 -11.38
CA ASP A 113 -16.48 -2.22 -12.76
C ASP A 113 -16.57 -0.89 -13.52
N ILE A 114 -15.80 0.09 -13.05
CA ILE A 114 -15.63 1.41 -13.69
C ILE A 114 -14.28 1.57 -14.36
N THR A 115 -13.40 0.56 -14.30
CA THR A 115 -12.09 0.60 -14.97
C THR A 115 -12.16 -0.19 -16.26
N ASP A 116 -11.96 0.48 -17.38
CA ASP A 116 -11.93 -0.16 -18.69
C ASP A 116 -10.54 -0.77 -18.92
N ASP A 117 -9.53 0.10 -18.96
CA ASP A 117 -8.14 -0.29 -19.19
C ASP A 117 -7.15 0.41 -18.25
N ILE A 118 -5.97 -0.20 -18.09
CA ILE A 118 -4.85 0.36 -17.33
C ILE A 118 -3.57 0.15 -18.14
N GLU A 119 -2.93 1.25 -18.50
CA GLU A 119 -1.66 1.27 -19.22
C GLU A 119 -0.49 1.62 -18.29
N LYS A 120 0.71 1.15 -18.65
CA LYS A 120 1.92 1.22 -17.81
C LYS A 120 3.11 1.56 -18.69
N ASP A 121 3.30 2.86 -18.93
CA ASP A 121 4.26 3.36 -19.90
C ASP A 121 5.51 3.95 -19.24
N ALA A 122 6.57 4.10 -20.02
CA ALA A 122 7.70 4.95 -19.67
C ALA A 122 7.38 6.38 -20.12
N ALA A 123 7.49 7.38 -19.23
CA ALA A 123 7.24 8.77 -19.62
C ALA A 123 8.46 9.65 -19.34
N GLY A 124 9.24 9.97 -20.38
CA GLY A 124 10.35 10.93 -20.31
C GLY A 124 11.35 10.61 -19.20
N ASP A 125 11.50 11.53 -18.25
CA ASP A 125 12.41 11.45 -17.10
C ASP A 125 11.87 10.60 -15.94
N SER A 126 10.63 10.11 -16.03
CA SER A 126 10.04 9.22 -15.03
C SER A 126 10.41 7.75 -15.28
N LEU A 127 10.40 6.95 -14.23
CA LEU A 127 10.60 5.50 -14.34
C LEU A 127 9.43 4.86 -15.08
N ARG A 128 8.21 5.16 -14.64
CA ARG A 128 6.95 4.66 -15.19
C ARG A 128 5.80 5.62 -14.88
N VAL A 129 4.79 5.64 -15.74
CA VAL A 129 3.50 6.27 -15.50
C VAL A 129 2.42 5.20 -15.62
N VAL A 130 1.48 5.23 -14.68
CA VAL A 130 0.27 4.41 -14.72
C VAL A 130 -0.87 5.32 -15.12
N THR A 131 -1.44 5.05 -16.29
CA THR A 131 -2.65 5.71 -16.80
C THR A 131 -3.81 4.73 -16.78
N GLY A 132 -5.03 5.24 -16.71
CA GLY A 132 -6.22 4.42 -16.73
C GLY A 132 -7.37 5.07 -17.47
N ASP A 133 -8.16 4.22 -18.12
CA ASP A 133 -9.41 4.58 -18.77
C ASP A 133 -10.56 4.15 -17.86
N PHE A 134 -11.48 5.09 -17.59
CA PHE A 134 -12.57 4.90 -16.65
C PHE A 134 -13.93 5.19 -17.27
N ARG A 135 -14.95 4.45 -16.84
CA ARG A 135 -16.33 4.59 -17.29
C ARG A 135 -17.25 4.75 -16.09
N CYS A 136 -17.82 5.93 -15.94
CA CYS A 136 -18.79 6.21 -14.90
C CYS A 136 -20.21 6.03 -15.41
N PRO A 137 -21.04 5.19 -14.78
CA PRO A 137 -22.42 4.98 -15.22
C PRO A 137 -23.24 6.27 -15.12
N ALA A 138 -24.22 6.40 -16.02
CA ALA A 138 -25.14 7.52 -16.06
C ALA A 138 -26.60 7.05 -16.18
N LEU A 139 -27.50 7.80 -15.56
CA LEU A 139 -28.95 7.59 -15.59
C LEU A 139 -29.64 8.88 -16.00
N PHE A 140 -30.44 8.84 -17.07
CA PHE A 140 -31.10 10.01 -17.66
C PHE A 140 -30.16 11.18 -17.99
N GLY A 141 -28.89 10.89 -18.29
CA GLY A 141 -27.86 11.89 -18.57
C GLY A 141 -27.14 12.44 -17.35
N SER A 142 -27.49 12.03 -16.13
CA SER A 142 -26.75 12.39 -14.90
C SER A 142 -25.81 11.26 -14.49
N GLN A 143 -24.56 11.59 -14.17
CA GLN A 143 -23.62 10.60 -13.65
C GLN A 143 -24.06 10.10 -12.28
N ILE A 144 -23.93 8.80 -12.02
CA ILE A 144 -24.20 8.21 -10.69
C ILE A 144 -22.90 7.89 -9.95
N SER A 145 -22.97 7.86 -8.62
CA SER A 145 -21.81 7.52 -7.79
C SER A 145 -21.39 6.07 -7.96
N SER A 146 -20.09 5.84 -8.14
CA SER A 146 -19.45 4.53 -8.20
C SER A 146 -17.97 4.67 -7.89
N SER A 147 -17.30 3.60 -7.48
CA SER A 147 -15.88 3.67 -7.13
C SER A 147 -15.13 2.35 -7.30
N THR A 148 -13.85 2.47 -7.62
CA THR A 148 -12.92 1.34 -7.65
C THR A 148 -11.61 1.71 -6.98
N ASN A 149 -10.88 0.71 -6.52
CA ASN A 149 -9.56 0.87 -5.95
C ASN A 149 -8.54 0.20 -6.86
N LEU A 150 -7.47 0.93 -7.13
CA LEU A 150 -6.29 0.44 -7.83
C LEU A 150 -5.19 0.20 -6.80
N MET A 151 -4.79 -1.06 -6.62
CA MET A 151 -3.60 -1.41 -5.85
C MET A 151 -2.41 -1.45 -6.79
N VAL A 152 -1.56 -0.44 -6.70
CA VAL A 152 -0.32 -0.33 -7.47
C VAL A 152 0.81 -0.95 -6.66
N SER A 153 1.31 -2.09 -7.13
CA SER A 153 2.43 -2.82 -6.56
C SER A 153 3.65 -2.68 -7.44
N LEU A 154 4.73 -2.15 -6.88
CA LEU A 154 5.95 -1.80 -7.58
C LEU A 154 7.15 -2.47 -6.93
N GLU A 155 7.98 -3.12 -7.74
CA GLU A 155 9.33 -3.56 -7.36
C GLU A 155 10.36 -2.75 -8.16
N VAL A 156 11.25 -2.05 -7.45
CA VAL A 156 12.38 -1.34 -8.05
C VAL A 156 13.71 -1.89 -7.54
N SER A 157 14.75 -1.72 -8.33
CA SER A 157 16.11 -2.08 -7.96
C SER A 157 17.13 -1.25 -8.72
N ASN A 158 18.36 -1.20 -8.21
CA ASN A 158 19.47 -0.66 -8.98
C ASN A 158 20.15 -1.75 -9.82
N GLY A 159 20.83 -1.35 -10.91
CA GLY A 159 21.50 -2.27 -11.83
C GLY A 159 22.52 -3.20 -11.15
N ALA A 160 23.10 -2.74 -10.04
CA ALA A 160 24.06 -3.50 -9.24
C ALA A 160 23.42 -4.54 -8.30
N GLY A 161 22.10 -4.52 -8.11
CA GLY A 161 21.36 -5.40 -7.21
C GLY A 161 21.65 -5.19 -5.72
N THR A 162 22.34 -4.11 -5.34
CA THR A 162 22.64 -3.78 -3.95
C THR A 162 21.47 -3.11 -3.24
N PHE A 163 20.50 -2.60 -3.99
CA PHE A 163 19.26 -2.03 -3.48
C PHE A 163 18.07 -2.63 -4.23
N SER A 164 17.05 -3.03 -3.47
CA SER A 164 15.74 -3.43 -3.97
C SER A 164 14.70 -2.99 -2.95
N THR A 165 13.58 -2.43 -3.40
CA THR A 165 12.46 -2.11 -2.53
C THR A 165 11.14 -2.42 -3.22
N THR A 166 10.14 -2.73 -2.42
CA THR A 166 8.77 -3.03 -2.85
C THR A 166 7.82 -2.00 -2.26
N LEU A 167 6.87 -1.56 -3.06
CA LEU A 167 5.96 -0.49 -2.70
C LEU A 167 4.54 -0.84 -3.15
N ASP A 168 3.64 -0.92 -2.18
CA ASP A 168 2.21 -1.12 -2.43
C ASP A 168 1.45 0.17 -2.09
N ARG A 169 0.66 0.67 -3.04
CA ARG A 169 -0.12 1.89 -2.87
C ARG A 169 -1.52 1.73 -3.43
N LYS A 170 -2.49 2.08 -2.58
CA LYS A 170 -3.89 2.15 -2.95
C LYS A 170 -4.22 3.54 -3.47
N VAL A 171 -4.79 3.61 -4.67
CA VAL A 171 -5.41 4.80 -5.26
C VAL A 171 -6.89 4.51 -5.44
N THR A 172 -7.77 5.44 -5.05
CA THR A 172 -9.22 5.27 -5.22
C THR A 172 -9.71 6.16 -6.35
N VAL A 173 -10.46 5.60 -7.29
CA VAL A 173 -11.13 6.35 -8.36
C VAL A 173 -12.62 6.39 -8.07
N LYS A 174 -13.22 7.58 -8.11
CA LYS A 174 -14.63 7.80 -7.78
C LYS A 174 -15.35 8.61 -8.85
N CYS A 175 -16.49 8.09 -9.29
CA CYS A 175 -17.50 8.85 -10.02
C CYS A 175 -18.26 9.74 -9.03
N ILE A 176 -18.26 11.04 -9.26
CA ILE A 176 -19.03 12.00 -8.47
C ILE A 176 -20.41 12.14 -9.09
N SER A 177 -21.46 11.91 -8.31
CA SER A 177 -22.84 12.10 -8.80
C SER A 177 -23.09 13.57 -9.12
N ASP A 178 -23.86 13.81 -10.19
CA ASP A 178 -24.43 15.12 -10.50
C ASP A 178 -25.74 15.39 -9.74
#